data_AF-A0A6N6Q3C2-F1
#
_entry.id   AF-A0A6N6Q3C2-F1
#
_cell.length_a   1.000
_cell.length_b   1.000
_cell.length_c   1.000
_cell.angle_alpha   90.00
_cell.angle_beta   90.00
_cell.angle_gamma   90.00
#
_symmetry.space_group_name_H-M   'P 1'
#
loop_
_entity.id
_entity.type
_entity.pdbx_description
1 polymer ?
#
loop_
_entity_poly.entity_id
_entity_poly.type
_entity_poly.pdbx_seq_one_letter_code
_entity_poly.pdbx_strand_id
1 'polypeptide(L)'
;MNVPTCRIFRAAGALCLFAASWSMVLGDAGSVPEEWKLPAEWVQLKAGKGRELAAGQCVVCHSVDYVTTQPPLGRAAWTATVEKMRAKYGAPLPTNSVAPLVDYLVSAYGKPDAPK
;
A
#
# COMPACT_ATOMS: atom_id res chain seq x y z
N MET A 1 6.40 -18.83 -27.78
CA MET A 1 4.97 -18.67 -28.16
C MET A 1 4.93 -17.65 -29.26
N ASN A 2 4.80 -18.11 -30.50
CA ASN A 2 4.99 -17.34 -31.72
C ASN A 2 3.61 -17.02 -32.30
N VAL A 3 3.27 -15.73 -32.42
CA VAL A 3 1.99 -15.31 -33.01
C VAL A 3 2.19 -15.16 -34.52
N PRO A 4 1.50 -15.91 -35.39
CA PRO A 4 1.63 -15.75 -36.83
C PRO A 4 0.92 -14.47 -37.28
N THR A 5 1.70 -13.62 -37.94
CA THR A 5 1.30 -12.36 -38.57
C THR A 5 0.24 -12.60 -39.64
N CYS A 6 -0.97 -12.07 -39.43
CA CYS A 6 -2.06 -12.08 -40.41
C CYS A 6 -1.72 -11.10 -41.54
N ARG A 7 -1.44 -11.63 -42.75
CA ARG A 7 -1.20 -10.82 -43.95
C ARG A 7 -2.54 -10.37 -44.53
N ILE A 8 -2.82 -9.07 -44.40
CA ILE A 8 -4.00 -8.42 -44.98
C ILE A 8 -3.64 -7.99 -46.41
N PHE A 9 -4.42 -8.47 -47.38
CA PHE A 9 -4.38 -8.09 -48.79
C PHE A 9 -4.78 -6.61 -48.96
N ARG A 10 -3.92 -5.82 -49.64
CA ARG A 10 -4.28 -4.49 -50.17
C ARG A 10 -5.08 -4.68 -51.45
N ALA A 11 -6.34 -4.29 -51.46
CA ALA A 11 -7.08 -4.01 -52.69
C ALA A 11 -7.16 -2.50 -52.88
N ALA A 12 -6.59 -2.04 -53.98
CA ALA A 12 -6.71 -0.68 -54.49
C ALA A 12 -8.07 -0.50 -55.18
N GLY A 13 -8.68 0.68 -55.07
CA GLY A 13 -9.75 1.05 -55.99
C GLY A 13 -10.68 2.14 -55.47
N ALA A 14 -10.90 3.13 -56.35
CA ALA A 14 -11.97 4.11 -56.36
C ALA A 14 -11.81 5.36 -55.46
N LEU A 15 -11.21 6.35 -56.12
CA LEU A 15 -11.30 7.78 -55.85
C LEU A 15 -12.77 8.24 -55.89
N CYS A 16 -13.37 8.51 -54.73
CA CYS A 16 -14.58 9.31 -54.61
C CYS A 16 -14.20 10.70 -54.08
N LEU A 17 -14.20 11.69 -54.98
CA LEU A 17 -14.13 13.11 -54.62
C LEU A 17 -15.48 13.50 -53.98
N PHE A 18 -15.57 13.39 -52.65
CA PHE A 18 -16.62 14.05 -51.89
C PHE A 18 -16.16 15.47 -51.52
N ALA A 19 -16.97 16.42 -51.95
CA ALA A 19 -16.80 17.84 -51.76
C ALA A 19 -16.59 18.21 -50.28
N ALA A 20 -15.77 19.25 -50.09
CA ALA A 20 -15.51 19.90 -48.83
C ALA A 20 -16.80 20.31 -48.11
N SER A 21 -17.00 19.79 -46.89
CA SER A 21 -17.48 20.53 -45.71
C SER A 21 -17.89 19.53 -44.62
N TRP A 22 -16.91 19.01 -43.88
CA TRP A 22 -17.16 18.68 -42.48
C TRP A 22 -16.19 19.50 -41.67
N SER A 23 -16.75 20.43 -40.90
CA SER A 23 -16.06 21.14 -39.85
C SER A 23 -15.24 20.15 -39.03
N MET A 24 -13.92 20.26 -39.12
CA MET A 24 -13.02 19.75 -38.10
C MET A 24 -13.34 20.50 -36.81
N VAL A 25 -14.16 19.90 -35.95
CA VAL A 25 -14.03 20.06 -34.52
C VAL A 25 -14.12 18.68 -33.93
N LEU A 26 -12.97 18.07 -33.66
CA LEU A 26 -12.82 17.05 -32.62
C LEU A 26 -11.44 17.24 -31.96
N GLY A 27 -11.20 18.46 -31.45
CA GLY A 27 -10.28 18.62 -30.34
C GLY A 27 -11.04 18.26 -29.08
N ASP A 28 -10.97 17.01 -28.65
CA ASP A 28 -11.18 16.71 -27.23
C ASP A 28 -9.93 17.27 -26.54
N ALA A 29 -10.08 18.44 -25.92
CA ALA A 29 -9.14 18.91 -24.92
C ALA A 29 -9.29 17.94 -23.76
N GLY A 30 -8.63 16.78 -23.88
CA GLY A 30 -8.58 15.75 -22.86
C GLY A 30 -8.08 16.40 -21.59
N SER A 31 -8.99 16.72 -20.69
CA SER A 31 -8.67 17.05 -19.32
C SER A 31 -8.05 15.79 -18.74
N VAL A 32 -6.72 15.77 -18.61
CA VAL A 32 -6.09 14.84 -17.67
C VAL A 32 -6.77 15.09 -16.33
N PRO A 33 -7.39 14.08 -15.71
CA PRO A 33 -8.02 14.27 -14.41
C PRO A 33 -6.96 14.83 -13.46
N GLU A 34 -7.28 15.95 -12.81
CA GLU A 34 -6.46 16.56 -11.76
C GLU A 34 -6.02 15.43 -10.83
N GLU A 35 -4.72 15.16 -10.77
CA GLU A 35 -4.21 14.05 -10.00
C GLU A 35 -4.50 14.31 -8.53
N TRP A 36 -5.46 13.56 -8.00
CA TRP A 36 -5.82 13.59 -6.59
C TRP A 36 -4.65 13.03 -5.77
N LYS A 37 -3.71 13.91 -5.45
CA LYS A 37 -2.54 13.56 -4.65
C LYS A 37 -2.95 13.52 -3.19
N LEU A 38 -3.13 12.30 -2.68
CA LEU A 38 -3.36 12.09 -1.25
C LEU A 38 -2.17 12.63 -0.43
N PRO A 39 -2.43 13.27 0.72
CA PRO A 39 -1.37 13.63 1.64
C PRO A 39 -0.68 12.35 2.14
N ALA A 40 0.59 12.48 2.51
CA ALA A 40 1.31 11.37 3.14
C ALA A 40 0.63 10.96 4.45
N GLU A 41 0.74 9.66 4.78
CA GLU A 41 0.37 9.14 6.11
C GLU A 41 1.06 9.95 7.21
N TRP A 42 0.24 10.53 8.09
CA TRP A 42 0.64 11.55 9.06
C TRP A 42 1.38 10.96 10.27
N VAL A 43 1.20 9.66 10.54
CA VAL A 43 1.88 8.96 11.62
C VAL A 43 2.85 7.93 11.06
N GLN A 44 4.07 7.96 11.59
CA GLN A 44 5.13 7.04 11.22
C GLN A 44 5.61 6.26 12.44
N LEU A 45 5.98 5.01 12.22
CA LEU A 45 6.62 4.20 13.24
C LEU A 45 8.00 4.78 13.62
N LYS A 46 8.32 4.79 14.92
CA LYS A 46 9.62 5.26 15.42
C LYS A 46 10.75 4.42 14.82
N ALA A 47 11.87 5.05 14.52
CA ALA A 47 13.07 4.36 14.07
C ALA A 47 13.52 3.29 15.09
N GLY A 48 14.00 2.15 14.59
CA GLY A 48 14.52 1.08 15.46
C GLY A 48 14.61 -0.28 14.77
N LYS A 49 15.39 -1.19 15.34
CA LYS A 49 15.49 -2.58 14.87
C LYS A 49 14.11 -3.24 14.93
N GLY A 50 13.63 -3.74 13.79
CA GLY A 50 12.31 -4.37 13.68
C GLY A 50 11.18 -3.43 13.26
N ARG A 51 11.47 -2.15 12.99
CA ARG A 51 10.48 -1.21 12.44
C ARG A 51 9.89 -1.71 11.13
N GLU A 52 10.73 -2.22 10.22
CA GLU A 52 10.29 -2.68 8.90
C GLU A 52 9.39 -3.92 9.01
N LEU A 53 9.65 -4.79 9.99
CA LEU A 53 8.75 -5.90 10.30
C LEU A 53 7.38 -5.37 10.78
N ALA A 54 7.37 -4.39 11.69
CA ALA A 54 6.12 -3.79 12.15
C ALA A 54 5.38 -3.05 11.03
N ALA A 55 6.09 -2.33 10.16
CA ALA A 55 5.52 -1.67 9.00
C ALA A 55 4.90 -2.67 8.01
N GLY A 56 5.48 -3.87 7.86
CA GLY A 56 4.93 -4.91 6.99
C GLY A 56 3.80 -5.74 7.59
N GLN A 57 3.66 -5.78 8.92
CA GLN A 57 2.70 -6.66 9.60
C GLN A 57 1.51 -5.92 10.23
N CYS A 58 1.70 -4.68 10.69
CA CYS A 58 0.69 -3.95 11.46
C CYS A 58 -0.22 -3.07 10.59
N VAL A 59 0.20 -2.72 9.36
CA VAL A 59 -0.58 -1.83 8.46
C VAL A 59 -1.53 -2.57 7.53
N VAL A 60 -1.68 -3.88 7.71
CA VAL A 60 -2.52 -4.73 6.85
C VAL A 60 -4.01 -4.42 7.03
N CYS A 61 -4.42 -3.92 8.21
CA CYS A 61 -5.83 -3.70 8.53
C CYS A 61 -6.16 -2.26 8.98
N HIS A 62 -5.18 -1.50 9.49
CA HIS A 62 -5.38 -0.14 9.99
C HIS A 62 -4.07 0.66 9.92
N SER A 63 -4.12 1.98 10.10
CA SER A 63 -2.95 2.85 10.21
C SER A 63 -2.12 2.52 11.47
N VAL A 64 -0.88 3.04 11.53
CA VAL A 64 0.02 2.82 12.68
C VAL A 64 -0.34 3.66 13.91
N ASP A 65 -1.37 4.49 13.80
CA ASP A 65 -1.84 5.42 14.84
C ASP A 65 -2.06 4.69 16.17
N TYR A 66 -2.68 3.50 16.12
CA TYR A 66 -2.93 2.69 17.32
C TYR A 66 -1.67 2.28 18.06
N VAL A 67 -0.55 2.06 17.37
CA VAL A 67 0.74 1.76 18.03
C VAL A 67 1.28 3.01 18.72
N THR A 68 1.27 4.14 18.01
CA THR A 68 1.88 5.39 18.49
C THR A 68 1.11 6.08 19.61
N THR A 69 -0.18 5.78 19.74
CA THR A 69 -1.09 6.35 20.74
C THR A 69 -1.29 5.46 21.96
N GLN A 70 -0.73 4.24 21.99
CA GLN A 70 -0.76 3.45 23.22
C GLN A 70 0.03 4.15 24.32
N PRO A 71 -0.42 4.07 25.59
CA PRO A 71 0.46 4.39 26.71
C PRO A 71 1.70 3.49 26.67
N PRO A 72 2.83 3.86 27.29
CA PRO A 72 4.00 2.99 27.36
C PRO A 72 3.66 1.62 27.98
N LEU A 73 3.71 0.54 27.18
CA LEU A 73 3.36 -0.82 27.62
C LEU A 73 4.60 -1.67 27.90
N GLY A 74 4.49 -2.58 28.86
CA GLY A 74 5.52 -3.60 29.10
C GLY A 74 5.44 -4.75 28.09
N ARG A 75 6.46 -5.61 28.08
CA ARG A 75 6.53 -6.78 27.19
C ARG A 75 5.28 -7.65 27.23
N ALA A 76 4.77 -7.99 28.41
CA ALA A 76 3.57 -8.83 28.54
C ALA A 76 2.34 -8.22 27.85
N ALA A 77 2.13 -6.90 28.01
CA ALA A 77 1.01 -6.19 27.40
C ALA A 77 1.16 -6.04 25.88
N TRP A 78 2.38 -5.80 25.40
CA TRP A 78 2.67 -5.80 23.96
C TRP A 78 2.49 -7.18 23.34
N THR A 79 2.96 -8.25 24.00
CA THR A 79 2.70 -9.63 23.57
C THR A 79 1.21 -9.89 23.47
N ALA A 80 0.44 -9.57 24.51
CA ALA A 80 -1.02 -9.76 24.49
C ALA A 80 -1.69 -8.97 23.36
N THR A 81 -1.18 -7.78 23.03
CA THR A 81 -1.70 -6.95 21.94
C THR A 81 -1.43 -7.59 20.58
N VAL A 82 -0.19 -8.02 20.31
CA VAL A 82 0.18 -8.70 19.06
C VAL A 82 -0.59 -10.01 18.90
N GLU A 83 -0.70 -10.78 19.98
CA GLU A 83 -1.49 -12.02 20.03
C GLU A 83 -2.97 -11.77 19.76
N LYS A 84 -3.54 -10.69 20.31
CA LYS A 84 -4.93 -10.29 20.03
C LYS A 84 -5.12 -10.00 18.53
N MET A 85 -4.18 -9.30 17.89
CA MET A 85 -4.26 -9.05 16.44
C MET A 85 -4.26 -10.36 15.65
N ARG A 86 -3.32 -11.28 15.95
CA ARG A 86 -3.21 -12.56 15.26
C ARG A 86 -4.42 -13.46 15.49
N ALA A 87 -4.75 -13.73 16.76
CA ALA A 87 -5.66 -14.80 17.15
C ALA A 87 -7.13 -14.37 17.23
N LYS A 88 -7.41 -13.10 17.54
CA LYS A 88 -8.80 -12.60 17.69
C LYS A 88 -9.26 -11.79 16.49
N TYR A 89 -8.38 -11.00 15.89
CA TYR A 89 -8.71 -10.19 14.71
C TYR A 89 -8.23 -10.81 13.39
N GLY A 90 -7.56 -11.96 13.43
CA GLY A 90 -7.23 -12.74 12.24
C GLY A 90 -6.10 -12.16 11.39
N ALA A 91 -5.26 -11.29 11.95
CA ALA A 91 -4.09 -10.78 11.23
C ALA A 91 -3.21 -11.97 10.79
N PRO A 92 -2.79 -12.05 9.51
CA PRO A 92 -1.99 -13.15 8.98
C PRO A 92 -0.52 -13.02 9.41
N LEU A 93 -0.28 -13.01 10.72
CA LEU A 93 1.01 -12.82 11.35
C LEU A 93 1.65 -14.17 11.69
N PRO A 94 2.83 -14.51 11.12
CA PRO A 94 3.53 -15.74 11.44
C PRO A 94 3.94 -15.80 12.92
N THR A 95 3.80 -16.96 13.57
CA THR A 95 4.12 -17.13 15.00
C THR A 95 5.57 -16.81 15.35
N ASN A 96 6.50 -17.08 14.43
CA ASN A 96 7.92 -16.73 14.58
C ASN A 96 8.19 -15.21 14.50
N SER A 97 7.23 -14.41 14.02
CA SER A 97 7.35 -12.95 13.94
C SER A 97 6.90 -12.24 15.22
N VAL A 98 6.21 -12.95 16.13
CA VAL A 98 5.65 -12.36 17.35
C VAL A 98 6.72 -11.79 18.26
N ALA A 99 7.71 -12.60 18.64
CA ALA A 99 8.75 -12.16 19.54
C ALA A 99 9.57 -10.99 18.98
N PRO A 100 10.07 -11.04 17.72
CA PRO A 100 10.75 -9.89 17.11
C PRO A 100 9.89 -8.63 17.02
N LEU A 101 8.58 -8.77 16.77
CA LEU A 101 7.66 -7.64 16.72
C LEU A 101 7.47 -7.02 18.12
N VAL A 102 7.31 -7.85 19.14
CA VAL A 102 7.22 -7.39 20.54
C VAL A 102 8.52 -6.73 20.98
N ASP A 103 9.68 -7.24 20.57
CA ASP A 103 10.98 -6.61 20.87
C ASP A 103 11.05 -5.17 20.36
N TYR A 104 10.63 -4.95 19.11
CA TYR A 104 10.54 -3.62 18.53
C TYR A 104 9.56 -2.74 19.31
N LEU A 105 8.34 -3.24 19.58
CA LEU A 105 7.30 -2.47 20.27
C LEU A 105 7.72 -2.07 21.69
N VAL A 106 8.37 -2.96 22.44
CA VAL A 106 8.93 -2.65 23.75
C VAL A 106 10.08 -1.66 23.63
N SER A 107 10.99 -1.84 22.67
CA SER A 107 12.13 -0.93 22.51
C SER A 107 11.72 0.48 22.10
N ALA A 108 10.69 0.63 21.27
CA ALA A 108 10.28 1.92 20.70
C ALA A 108 9.13 2.58 21.49
N TYR A 109 8.27 1.78 22.12
CA TYR A 109 7.02 2.23 22.77
C TYR A 109 6.83 1.61 24.17
N GLY A 110 7.90 1.09 24.77
CA GLY A 110 7.86 0.52 26.11
C GLY A 110 7.95 1.55 27.22
N LYS A 111 7.71 1.08 28.45
CA LYS A 111 7.99 1.87 29.66
C LYS A 111 9.49 2.19 29.74
N PRO A 112 9.88 3.37 30.23
CA PRO A 112 11.26 3.62 30.66
C PRO A 112 11.66 2.50 31.64
N ASP A 113 12.80 1.88 31.41
CA ASP A 113 13.47 0.93 32.33
C ASP A 113 12.90 -0.49 32.47
N ALA A 114 12.36 -1.09 31.40
CA ALA A 114 12.22 -2.55 31.37
C ALA A 114 13.61 -3.21 31.16
N PRO A 115 14.14 -4.00 32.11
CA PRO A 115 15.39 -4.73 31.88
C PRO A 115 15.24 -5.66 30.67
N LYS A 116 16.27 -5.67 29.82
CA LYS A 116 16.32 -6.39 28.55
C LYS A 116 16.35 -7.89 28.74
#